data_AF-A0A9X4IC28-F1
#
_entry.id   AF-A0A9X4IC28-F1
#
_cell.length_a   1.000
_cell.length_b   1.000
_cell.length_c   1.000
_cell.angle_alpha   90.00
_cell.angle_beta   90.00
_cell.angle_gamma   90.00
#
_symmetry.space_group_name_H-M   'P 1'
#
loop_
_entity.id
_entity.type
_entity.pdbx_description
1 polymer ?
#
loop_
_entity_poly.entity_id
_entity_poly.type
_entity_poly.pdbx_seq_one_letter_code
_entity_poly.pdbx_strand_id
1 'polypeptide(L)'
;MDGWQRRYRLGAGSGGLGLSCTGEGLALAGVPLLAKGAGGFQARPAAEVAVLLRRAYAGAAPDAQFDVPLGATVLPGLAKIADALNRGDLVQAMIRAVHLRLPELDWDAAVRLAQANDNLAKYSPDQPRDDHGRWTDAGGAGEEAAGPIEEKPKQEGTAAPVKPTARPKQKKDAPKQAAPHYATAADFVLPASPAAAPLSFQFSPAFDQQSQTFWEQSLAPLRNANGAPPPKGQKEWVVEQGATIVATKDGALEFQNIGGLPRPASEKNREFLPDLKIKDPENYTLVGTIHTHPYDSRLTGVSFSGGDTETVMDYNINMSFLQSGEKQFLFLKTKQTPKAFNAKDIIKYQDERVHNLMKENKEMTEERASSIANYEAARDNNLAYYEGNHGKLYRNYPPSGY
;
A
#
# COMPACT_ATOMS: atom_id res chain seq x y z
N MET A 1 26.60 28.31 -7.68
CA MET A 1 26.80 26.85 -7.67
C MET A 1 26.62 26.41 -6.22
N ASP A 2 25.38 26.15 -5.82
CA ASP A 2 25.12 25.62 -4.47
C ASP A 2 25.31 24.12 -4.54
N GLY A 3 26.51 23.66 -4.15
CA GLY A 3 26.81 22.25 -4.02
C GLY A 3 25.86 21.63 -3.00
N TRP A 4 24.79 21.01 -3.48
CA TRP A 4 23.89 20.20 -2.68
C TRP A 4 24.70 19.05 -2.07
N GLN A 5 25.18 19.24 -0.85
CA GLN A 5 25.72 18.14 -0.05
C GLN A 5 24.61 17.10 0.11
N ARG A 6 24.75 15.97 -0.59
CA ARG A 6 23.85 14.82 -0.39
C ARG A 6 23.96 14.40 1.07
N ARG A 7 22.92 14.66 1.85
CA ARG A 7 22.84 14.26 3.25
C ARG A 7 22.38 12.80 3.28
N TYR A 8 23.23 11.92 3.77
CA TYR A 8 22.88 10.54 4.06
C TYR A 8 22.51 10.46 5.55
N ARG A 9 21.30 10.00 5.85
CA ARG A 9 20.79 9.90 7.22
C ARG A 9 19.97 8.63 7.42
N LEU A 10 19.76 8.25 8.68
CA LEU A 10 18.78 7.23 9.04
C LEU A 10 17.45 7.90 9.36
N GLY A 11 16.36 7.31 8.86
CA GLY A 11 15.01 7.63 9.30
C GLY A 11 14.76 7.08 10.70
N ALA A 12 13.99 7.82 11.49
CA ALA A 12 13.69 7.48 12.89
C ALA A 12 12.71 6.29 13.06
N GLY A 13 12.23 5.67 11.99
CA GLY A 13 11.26 4.57 12.08
C GLY A 13 11.02 3.81 10.77
N SER A 14 10.19 2.78 10.84
CA SER A 14 9.88 1.83 9.76
C SER A 14 8.99 2.40 8.63
N GLY A 15 8.79 3.72 8.56
CA GLY A 15 7.95 4.38 7.55
C GLY A 15 8.61 5.54 6.80
N GLY A 16 9.90 5.84 7.08
CA GLY A 16 10.63 6.85 6.31
C GLY A 16 11.06 6.30 4.94
N LEU A 17 11.16 7.15 3.92
CA LEU A 17 11.59 6.76 2.55
C LEU A 17 13.11 6.48 2.44
N GLY A 18 13.86 6.65 3.52
CA GLY A 18 15.30 6.39 3.58
C GLY A 18 15.65 5.04 4.23
N LEU A 19 16.92 4.91 4.63
CA LEU A 19 17.38 3.79 5.44
C LEU A 19 16.87 3.92 6.88
N SER A 20 16.41 2.83 7.47
CA SER A 20 16.17 2.70 8.91
C SER A 20 16.99 1.54 9.46
N CYS A 21 17.62 1.74 10.62
CA CYS A 21 18.39 0.71 11.32
C CYS A 21 17.96 0.68 12.78
N THR A 22 17.29 -0.39 13.18
CA THR A 22 16.72 -0.57 14.53
C THR A 22 17.11 -1.95 15.07
N GLY A 23 16.65 -2.31 16.28
CA GLY A 23 16.80 -3.67 16.80
C GLY A 23 16.12 -4.75 15.96
N GLU A 24 15.23 -4.38 15.05
CA GLU A 24 14.57 -5.30 14.11
C GLU A 24 15.33 -5.50 12.80
N GLY A 25 16.43 -4.77 12.58
CA GLY A 25 17.29 -4.93 11.41
C GLY A 25 17.53 -3.63 10.65
N LEU A 26 17.96 -3.79 9.40
CA LEU A 26 18.17 -2.69 8.45
C LEU A 26 17.13 -2.80 7.33
N ALA A 27 16.42 -1.72 7.06
CA ALA A 27 15.45 -1.61 5.97
C ALA A 27 15.67 -0.33 5.16
N LEU A 28 15.22 -0.34 3.91
CA LEU A 28 15.15 0.83 3.02
C LEU A 28 13.68 1.04 2.64
N ALA A 29 13.10 2.19 2.99
CA ALA A 29 11.68 2.47 2.80
C ALA A 29 10.76 1.34 3.33
N GLY A 30 11.09 0.79 4.51
CA GLY A 30 10.36 -0.32 5.14
C GLY A 30 10.70 -1.71 4.59
N VAL A 31 11.40 -1.83 3.44
CA VAL A 31 11.79 -3.13 2.87
C VAL A 31 13.09 -3.64 3.51
N PRO A 32 13.10 -4.84 4.12
CA PRO A 32 14.27 -5.35 4.82
C PRO A 32 15.40 -5.72 3.85
N LEU A 33 16.60 -5.23 4.15
CA LEU A 33 17.84 -5.56 3.45
C LEU A 33 18.63 -6.68 4.15
N LEU A 34 18.25 -7.01 5.39
CA LEU A 34 18.79 -8.13 6.17
C LEU A 34 17.68 -9.16 6.43
N ALA A 35 18.05 -10.44 6.46
CA ALA A 35 17.19 -11.53 6.91
C ALA A 35 17.54 -11.89 8.37
N LYS A 36 16.53 -12.23 9.17
CA LYS A 36 16.71 -12.68 10.57
C LYS A 36 16.47 -14.19 10.63
N GLY A 37 17.53 -14.96 10.88
CA GLY A 37 17.49 -16.42 11.01
C GLY A 37 17.79 -16.88 12.44
N ALA A 38 17.91 -18.20 12.63
CA ALA A 38 18.24 -18.79 13.93
C ALA A 38 19.59 -18.32 14.51
N GLY A 39 20.52 -17.94 13.63
CA GLY A 39 21.84 -17.39 13.99
C GLY A 39 21.88 -15.86 14.10
N GLY A 40 20.73 -15.17 14.09
CA GLY A 40 20.66 -13.71 14.07
C GLY A 40 20.47 -13.13 12.66
N PHE A 41 20.85 -11.87 12.49
CA PHE A 41 20.81 -11.14 11.24
C PHE A 41 21.88 -11.62 10.26
N GLN A 42 21.50 -11.74 9.00
CA GLN A 42 22.39 -12.00 7.86
C GLN A 42 22.01 -11.08 6.71
N ALA A 43 22.97 -10.71 5.88
CA ALA A 43 22.66 -10.02 4.62
C ALA A 43 21.77 -10.93 3.76
N ARG A 44 20.75 -10.36 3.10
CA ARG A 44 19.98 -11.10 2.10
C ARG A 44 20.90 -11.57 0.96
N PRO A 45 20.53 -12.63 0.21
CA PRO A 45 21.30 -13.07 -0.93
C PRO A 45 21.65 -11.92 -1.88
N ALA A 46 22.89 -11.91 -2.38
CA ALA A 46 23.43 -10.82 -3.20
C ALA A 46 22.54 -10.47 -4.40
N ALA A 47 21.98 -11.50 -5.05
CA ALA A 47 21.07 -11.34 -6.19
C ALA A 47 19.78 -10.61 -5.80
N GLU A 48 19.20 -10.91 -4.63
CA GLU A 48 17.99 -10.23 -4.14
C GLU A 48 18.25 -8.77 -3.84
N VAL A 49 19.32 -8.47 -3.09
CA VAL A 49 19.72 -7.10 -2.77
C VAL A 49 19.97 -6.29 -4.05
N ALA A 50 20.63 -6.89 -5.04
CA ALA A 50 20.87 -6.24 -6.33
C ALA A 50 19.56 -5.92 -7.08
N VAL A 51 18.57 -6.82 -7.07
CA VAL A 51 17.25 -6.59 -7.68
C VAL A 51 16.52 -5.45 -6.96
N LEU A 52 16.48 -5.48 -5.63
CA LEU A 52 15.82 -4.48 -4.81
C LEU A 52 16.41 -3.09 -5.06
N LEU A 53 17.73 -2.95 -4.95
CA LEU A 53 18.41 -1.66 -5.16
C LEU A 53 18.27 -1.17 -6.61
N ARG A 54 18.32 -2.07 -7.60
CA ARG A 54 18.09 -1.70 -9.01
C ARG A 54 16.69 -1.14 -9.21
N ARG A 55 15.67 -1.71 -8.57
CA ARG A 55 14.27 -1.26 -8.69
C ARG A 55 14.01 0.04 -7.95
N ALA A 56 14.56 0.19 -6.75
CA ALA A 56 14.48 1.42 -5.96
C ALA A 56 15.05 2.60 -6.75
N TYR A 57 16.25 2.44 -7.32
CA TYR A 57 16.96 3.54 -7.99
C TYR A 57 16.83 3.52 -9.52
N ALA A 58 15.87 2.77 -10.08
CA ALA A 58 15.59 2.80 -11.51
C ALA A 58 15.12 4.21 -11.92
N GLY A 59 15.77 4.81 -12.93
CA GLY A 59 15.39 6.12 -13.49
C GLY A 59 16.06 7.33 -12.83
N ALA A 60 16.79 7.17 -11.72
CA ALA A 60 17.71 8.22 -11.27
C ALA A 60 18.83 8.36 -12.33
N ALA A 61 18.96 9.55 -12.91
CA ALA A 61 19.67 9.85 -14.16
C ALA A 61 21.13 9.31 -14.27
N PRO A 62 21.66 9.16 -15.51
CA PRO A 62 22.89 8.41 -15.85
C PRO A 62 24.20 8.99 -15.34
N ASP A 63 24.18 10.17 -14.74
CA ASP A 63 25.30 10.83 -14.06
C ASP A 63 25.56 10.26 -12.64
N ALA A 64 24.89 9.15 -12.31
CA ALA A 64 25.26 8.27 -11.21
C ALA A 64 26.67 7.68 -11.44
N GLN A 65 27.64 8.44 -10.96
CA GLN A 65 29.07 8.17 -10.73
C GLN A 65 29.30 6.93 -9.84
N PHE A 66 28.71 5.80 -10.22
CA PHE A 66 28.96 4.50 -9.67
C PHE A 66 29.36 3.60 -10.85
N ASP A 67 30.63 3.66 -11.24
CA ASP A 67 31.25 2.71 -12.18
C ASP A 67 31.15 1.25 -11.68
N VAL A 68 30.75 1.07 -10.42
CA VAL A 68 30.55 -0.23 -9.77
C VAL A 68 29.06 -0.44 -9.51
N PRO A 69 28.49 -1.60 -9.86
CA PRO A 69 27.10 -1.93 -9.55
C PRO A 69 26.78 -1.69 -8.07
N LEU A 70 25.77 -0.87 -7.77
CA LEU A 70 25.39 -0.47 -6.40
C LEU A 70 25.21 -1.67 -5.44
N GLY A 71 24.80 -2.84 -5.96
CA GLY A 71 24.72 -4.07 -5.18
C GLY A 71 26.08 -4.55 -4.66
N ALA A 72 27.15 -4.48 -5.47
CA ALA A 72 28.47 -4.95 -5.09
C ALA A 72 29.14 -4.08 -4.01
N THR A 73 28.86 -2.77 -4.00
CA THR A 73 29.42 -1.84 -3.01
C THR A 73 28.70 -1.93 -1.66
N VAL A 74 27.41 -2.27 -1.65
CA VAL A 74 26.58 -2.30 -0.44
C VAL A 74 26.73 -3.60 0.36
N LEU A 75 26.96 -4.74 -0.30
CA LEU A 75 26.97 -6.06 0.35
C LEU A 75 27.99 -6.22 1.50
N PRO A 76 29.27 -5.79 1.38
CA PRO A 76 30.19 -5.85 2.51
C PRO A 76 29.75 -4.98 3.69
N GLY A 77 29.05 -3.87 3.41
CA GLY A 77 28.45 -3.02 4.43
C GLY A 77 27.30 -3.72 5.17
N LEU A 78 26.41 -4.39 4.44
CA LEU A 78 25.30 -5.16 5.01
C LEU A 78 25.78 -6.26 5.97
N ALA A 79 26.81 -7.01 5.59
CA ALA A 79 27.41 -8.03 6.47
C ALA A 79 27.93 -7.44 7.78
N LYS A 80 28.66 -6.31 7.71
CA LYS A 80 29.19 -5.62 8.89
C LYS A 80 28.08 -5.04 9.79
N ILE A 81 26.95 -4.61 9.20
CA ILE A 81 25.78 -4.14 9.94
C ILE A 81 25.11 -5.31 10.66
N ALA A 82 24.91 -6.44 9.96
CA ALA A 82 24.37 -7.66 10.54
C ALA A 82 25.22 -8.16 11.73
N ASP A 83 26.55 -8.17 11.60
CA ASP A 83 27.47 -8.54 12.67
C ASP A 83 27.34 -7.62 13.90
N ALA A 84 27.16 -6.30 13.69
CA ALA A 84 26.97 -5.35 14.78
C ALA A 84 25.63 -5.59 15.50
N LEU A 85 24.55 -5.79 14.73
CA LEU A 85 23.23 -6.13 15.30
C LEU A 85 23.26 -7.44 16.08
N ASN A 86 23.98 -8.46 15.59
CA ASN A 86 24.11 -9.76 16.27
C ASN A 86 24.87 -9.67 17.59
N ARG A 87 25.76 -8.68 17.75
CA ARG A 87 26.43 -8.37 19.02
C ARG A 87 25.61 -7.47 19.94
N GLY A 88 24.41 -7.05 19.54
CA GLY A 88 23.59 -6.08 20.27
C GLY A 88 24.13 -4.65 20.20
N ASP A 89 25.07 -4.36 19.29
CA ASP A 89 25.69 -3.04 19.14
C ASP A 89 24.93 -2.20 18.10
N LEU A 90 23.76 -1.69 18.50
CA LEU A 90 22.88 -0.91 17.64
C LEU A 90 23.56 0.38 17.14
N VAL A 91 24.38 1.04 17.97
CA VAL A 91 25.05 2.28 17.60
C VAL A 91 26.04 2.04 16.46
N GLN A 92 26.84 0.98 16.52
CA GLN A 92 27.71 0.61 15.40
C GLN A 92 26.93 0.21 14.15
N ALA A 93 25.81 -0.49 14.30
CA ALA A 93 24.95 -0.84 13.18
C ALA A 93 24.42 0.43 12.48
N MET A 94 23.94 1.42 13.24
CA MET A 94 23.45 2.70 12.73
C MET A 94 24.54 3.51 12.03
N ILE A 95 25.74 3.65 12.63
CA ILE A 95 26.87 4.35 12.01
C ILE A 95 27.23 3.70 10.65
N ARG A 96 27.32 2.37 10.61
CA ARG A 96 27.61 1.62 9.38
C ARG A 96 26.51 1.76 8.33
N ALA A 97 25.26 1.82 8.74
CA ALA A 97 24.12 2.02 7.85
C ALA A 97 24.18 3.38 7.13
N VAL A 98 24.54 4.47 7.83
CA VAL A 98 24.78 5.78 7.20
C VAL A 98 25.90 5.71 6.15
N HIS A 99 26.94 4.92 6.42
CA HIS A 99 28.06 4.74 5.50
C HIS A 99 27.73 3.92 4.24
N LEU A 100 26.54 3.30 4.14
CA LEU A 100 26.07 2.73 2.88
C LEU A 100 25.79 3.80 1.82
N ARG A 101 25.57 5.06 2.24
CA ARG A 101 25.33 6.21 1.36
C ARG A 101 24.20 5.97 0.35
N LEU A 102 23.16 5.26 0.78
CA LEU A 102 21.94 5.08 -0.01
C LEU A 102 21.09 6.36 0.11
N PRO A 103 20.76 7.03 -1.02
CA PRO A 103 19.88 8.19 -1.01
C PRO A 103 18.48 7.82 -0.50
N GLU A 104 17.78 8.80 0.08
CA GLU A 104 16.34 8.66 0.33
C GLU A 104 15.61 8.42 -0.99
N LEU A 105 14.60 7.57 -0.94
CA LEU A 105 13.74 7.29 -2.10
C LEU A 105 12.67 8.38 -2.22
N ASP A 106 12.24 8.64 -3.44
CA ASP A 106 10.91 9.21 -3.63
C ASP A 106 9.84 8.12 -3.41
N TRP A 107 8.58 8.53 -3.36
CA TRP A 107 7.47 7.61 -3.14
C TRP A 107 7.39 6.52 -4.23
N ASP A 108 7.60 6.89 -5.49
CA ASP A 108 7.51 5.96 -6.61
C ASP A 108 8.62 4.88 -6.55
N ALA A 109 9.83 5.27 -6.15
CA ALA A 109 10.95 4.39 -5.87
C ALA A 109 10.68 3.46 -4.69
N ALA A 110 10.06 3.95 -3.62
CA ALA A 110 9.64 3.13 -2.49
C ALA A 110 8.58 2.10 -2.90
N VAL A 111 7.59 2.49 -3.72
CA VAL A 111 6.57 1.56 -4.26
C VAL A 111 7.22 0.48 -5.14
N ARG A 112 8.12 0.86 -6.06
CA ARG A 112 8.86 -0.12 -6.89
C ARG A 112 9.68 -1.08 -6.05
N LEU A 113 10.30 -0.59 -4.98
CA LEU A 113 11.07 -1.40 -4.05
C LEU A 113 10.19 -2.40 -3.29
N ALA A 114 9.03 -1.96 -2.80
CA ALA A 114 8.05 -2.82 -2.12
C ALA A 114 7.52 -3.92 -3.05
N GLN A 115 7.08 -3.56 -4.26
CA GLN A 115 6.62 -4.54 -5.27
C GLN A 115 7.72 -5.55 -5.64
N ALA A 116 8.97 -5.10 -5.76
CA ALA A 116 10.08 -6.00 -6.01
C ALA A 116 10.30 -6.99 -4.86
N ASN A 117 10.14 -6.53 -3.61
CA ASN A 117 10.21 -7.39 -2.44
C ASN A 117 9.07 -8.42 -2.39
N ASP A 118 7.84 -8.00 -2.67
CA ASP A 118 6.69 -8.91 -2.71
C ASP A 118 6.84 -9.97 -3.80
N ASN A 119 7.37 -9.57 -4.95
CA ASN A 119 7.69 -10.51 -6.02
C ASN A 119 8.80 -11.48 -5.60
N LEU A 120 9.81 -11.06 -4.85
CA LEU A 120 10.82 -11.97 -4.31
C LEU A 120 10.24 -12.94 -3.27
N ALA A 121 9.32 -12.47 -2.42
CA ALA A 121 8.69 -13.29 -1.38
C ALA A 121 7.79 -14.41 -1.96
N LYS A 122 7.27 -14.24 -3.17
CA LYS A 122 6.48 -15.29 -3.86
C LYS A 122 7.30 -16.52 -4.22
N TYR A 123 8.63 -16.41 -4.29
CA TYR A 123 9.49 -17.49 -4.76
C TYR A 123 10.36 -18.03 -3.62
N SER A 124 10.32 -19.35 -3.40
CA SER A 124 11.29 -19.99 -2.52
C SER A 124 12.64 -20.04 -3.24
N PRO A 125 13.76 -19.65 -2.61
CA PRO A 125 15.09 -19.84 -3.18
C PRO A 125 15.40 -21.30 -3.55
N ASP A 126 14.76 -22.24 -2.86
CA ASP A 126 14.93 -23.68 -3.02
C ASP A 126 13.97 -24.31 -4.06
N GLN A 127 13.14 -23.51 -4.74
CA GLN A 127 12.27 -24.05 -5.79
C GLN A 127 13.10 -24.54 -6.99
N PRO A 128 12.81 -25.74 -7.53
CA PRO A 128 13.54 -26.29 -8.68
C PRO A 128 13.49 -25.36 -9.90
N ARG A 129 14.59 -25.36 -10.66
CA ARG A 129 14.71 -24.65 -11.93
C ARG A 129 14.95 -25.66 -13.05
N ASP A 130 14.50 -25.35 -14.26
CA ASP A 130 14.96 -26.06 -15.45
C ASP A 130 16.42 -25.69 -15.77
N ASP A 131 16.98 -26.41 -16.74
CA ASP A 131 18.32 -26.19 -17.28
C ASP A 131 18.51 -24.79 -17.91
N HIS A 132 17.43 -24.02 -18.07
CA HIS A 132 17.44 -22.65 -18.55
C HIS A 132 17.23 -21.60 -17.44
N GLY A 133 17.24 -22.03 -16.18
CA GLY A 133 17.08 -21.16 -15.01
C GLY A 133 15.66 -20.62 -14.83
N ARG A 134 14.68 -21.12 -15.59
CA ARG A 134 13.26 -20.80 -15.42
C ARG A 134 12.67 -21.67 -14.33
N TRP A 135 11.64 -21.16 -13.68
CA TRP A 135 10.91 -21.91 -12.66
C TRP A 135 10.14 -23.06 -13.32
N THR A 136 10.24 -24.26 -12.74
CA THR A 136 9.43 -25.41 -13.16
C THR A 136 8.47 -25.79 -12.06
N ASP A 137 7.19 -25.93 -12.41
CA ASP A 137 6.15 -26.50 -11.55
C ASP A 137 6.30 -28.03 -11.49
N ALA A 138 7.45 -28.54 -11.05
CA ALA A 138 7.68 -29.98 -10.93
C ALA A 138 6.98 -30.54 -9.68
N GLY A 139 5.65 -30.56 -9.74
CA GLY A 139 4.73 -31.25 -8.84
C GLY A 139 3.62 -31.98 -9.60
N GLY A 140 3.85 -32.33 -10.87
CA GLY A 140 2.92 -33.14 -11.68
C GLY A 140 3.12 -34.63 -11.39
N ALA A 141 2.25 -35.21 -10.59
CA ALA A 141 2.19 -36.64 -10.34
C ALA A 141 1.74 -37.41 -11.61
N GLY A 142 2.69 -38.14 -12.20
CA GLY A 142 2.59 -39.53 -12.67
C GLY A 142 1.47 -39.93 -13.62
N GLU A 143 1.83 -40.11 -14.90
CA GLU A 143 1.20 -41.07 -15.81
C GLU A 143 1.31 -42.52 -15.28
N GLU A 144 0.21 -43.26 -15.40
CA GLU A 144 0.10 -44.69 -15.14
C GLU A 144 0.86 -45.53 -16.19
N ALA A 145 1.77 -46.39 -15.73
CA ALA A 145 2.14 -47.60 -16.45
C ALA A 145 2.37 -48.74 -15.45
N ALA A 146 1.70 -49.85 -15.71
CA ALA A 146 1.49 -50.96 -14.78
C ALA A 146 2.63 -52.00 -14.76
N GLY A 147 3.02 -52.38 -13.54
CA GLY A 147 3.40 -53.74 -13.11
C GLY A 147 4.85 -54.23 -13.32
N PRO A 148 5.22 -55.38 -12.72
CA PRO A 148 5.22 -55.62 -11.26
C PRO A 148 6.51 -56.33 -10.74
N ILE A 149 6.55 -56.53 -9.41
CA ILE A 149 7.26 -57.58 -8.63
C ILE A 149 8.45 -57.11 -7.75
N GLU A 150 8.34 -57.49 -6.46
CA GLU A 150 9.31 -57.76 -5.37
C GLU A 150 10.64 -56.97 -5.32
N GLU A 151 11.11 -56.47 -4.16
CA GLU A 151 11.51 -57.29 -3.02
C GLU A 151 11.81 -56.38 -1.80
N LYS A 152 11.47 -56.83 -0.59
CA LYS A 152 11.83 -56.18 0.69
C LYS A 152 13.33 -56.32 0.98
N PRO A 153 14.01 -55.26 1.47
CA PRO A 153 15.16 -55.44 2.35
C PRO A 153 14.85 -55.03 3.80
N LYS A 154 15.31 -55.92 4.69
CA LYS A 154 15.38 -55.83 6.15
C LYS A 154 15.92 -54.50 6.68
N GLN A 155 15.28 -54.03 7.75
CA GLN A 155 15.86 -53.14 8.76
C GLN A 155 16.99 -53.85 9.50
N GLU A 156 18.16 -53.21 9.60
CA GLU A 156 19.14 -53.42 10.68
C GLU A 156 19.87 -52.09 10.92
N GLY A 157 19.82 -51.62 12.18
CA GLY A 157 20.44 -50.34 12.56
C GLY A 157 20.00 -49.85 13.92
N THR A 158 20.38 -50.59 14.97
CA THR A 158 20.28 -50.23 16.38
C THR A 158 21.07 -48.96 16.69
N ALA A 159 20.36 -47.83 16.86
CA ALA A 159 20.91 -46.61 17.44
C ALA A 159 20.58 -46.52 18.94
N ALA A 160 21.61 -46.34 19.75
CA ALA A 160 21.54 -46.25 21.21
C ALA A 160 20.69 -45.06 21.72
N PRO A 161 20.06 -45.17 22.90
CA PRO A 161 19.22 -44.12 23.47
C PRO A 161 20.08 -42.93 23.93
N VAL A 162 20.04 -41.83 23.19
CA VAL A 162 20.62 -40.56 23.60
C VAL A 162 19.74 -39.97 24.71
N LYS A 163 20.31 -39.82 25.92
CA LYS A 163 19.66 -39.17 27.07
C LYS A 163 19.17 -37.76 26.67
N PRO A 164 17.93 -37.39 26.99
CA PRO A 164 17.42 -36.05 26.71
C PRO A 164 18.15 -35.03 27.58
N THR A 165 19.03 -34.23 26.95
CA THR A 165 19.60 -33.04 27.56
C THR A 165 18.49 -32.04 27.85
N ALA A 166 18.43 -31.60 29.11
CA ALA A 166 17.42 -30.71 29.64
C ALA A 166 17.24 -29.47 28.76
N ARG A 167 16.02 -29.33 28.21
CA ARG A 167 15.58 -28.17 27.42
C ARG A 167 15.71 -26.92 28.30
N PRO A 168 16.42 -25.87 27.86
CA PRO A 168 16.49 -24.62 28.61
C PRO A 168 15.07 -24.11 28.84
N LYS A 169 14.72 -23.79 30.09
CA LYS A 169 13.44 -23.17 30.45
C LYS A 169 13.36 -21.82 29.75
N GLN A 170 12.72 -21.80 28.59
CA GLN A 170 12.41 -20.60 27.81
C GLN A 170 11.57 -19.69 28.72
N LYS A 171 12.15 -18.56 29.12
CA LYS A 171 11.47 -17.53 29.94
C LYS A 171 10.24 -17.06 29.16
N LYS A 172 9.08 -17.14 29.81
CA LYS A 172 7.72 -17.05 29.24
C LYS A 172 7.20 -15.61 29.08
N ASP A 173 8.07 -14.63 28.90
CA ASP A 173 7.69 -13.21 28.92
C ASP A 173 7.93 -12.55 27.55
N ALA A 174 7.43 -13.17 26.48
CA ALA A 174 7.31 -12.46 25.22
C ALA A 174 6.21 -11.40 25.37
N PRO A 175 6.48 -10.11 25.10
CA PRO A 175 5.48 -9.06 25.23
C PRO A 175 4.29 -9.40 24.34
N LYS A 176 3.11 -9.52 24.96
CA LYS A 176 1.85 -9.73 24.25
C LYS A 176 1.64 -8.54 23.34
N GLN A 177 1.77 -8.76 22.03
CA GLN A 177 1.54 -7.72 21.03
C GLN A 177 0.12 -7.17 21.25
N ALA A 178 0.03 -5.85 21.43
CA ALA A 178 -1.27 -5.19 21.57
C ALA A 178 -2.11 -5.49 20.33
N ALA A 179 -3.41 -5.71 20.52
CA ALA A 179 -4.31 -5.87 19.39
C ALA A 179 -4.24 -4.63 18.48
N PRO A 180 -4.32 -4.79 17.15
CA PRO A 180 -4.32 -3.65 16.25
C PRO A 180 -5.50 -2.72 16.59
N HIS A 181 -5.25 -1.42 16.59
CA HIS A 181 -6.30 -0.41 16.70
C HIS A 181 -6.93 -0.21 15.32
N TYR A 182 -8.24 -0.38 15.23
CA TYR A 182 -9.01 -0.12 14.02
C TYR A 182 -9.69 1.25 14.10
N ALA A 183 -9.79 1.92 12.96
CA ALA A 183 -10.45 3.21 12.83
C ALA A 183 -11.92 3.12 13.24
N THR A 184 -12.34 4.08 14.05
CA THR A 184 -13.67 4.24 14.61
C THR A 184 -14.17 5.65 14.30
N ALA A 185 -15.43 5.94 14.64
CA ALA A 185 -16.01 7.27 14.50
C ALA A 185 -15.18 8.39 15.17
N ALA A 186 -14.51 8.08 16.29
CA ALA A 186 -13.70 9.04 17.02
C ALA A 186 -12.51 9.57 16.19
N ASP A 187 -11.97 8.75 15.30
CA ASP A 187 -10.84 9.10 14.44
C ASP A 187 -11.23 10.05 13.29
N PHE A 188 -12.54 10.18 13.04
CA PHE A 188 -13.12 11.06 12.01
C PHE A 188 -13.82 12.29 12.59
N VAL A 189 -13.60 12.60 13.87
CA VAL A 189 -13.96 13.91 14.43
C VAL A 189 -13.11 14.97 13.74
N LEU A 190 -13.73 16.05 13.25
CA LEU A 190 -13.04 17.10 12.50
C LEU A 190 -11.80 17.62 13.26
N PRO A 191 -10.56 17.32 12.81
CA PRO A 191 -9.36 17.80 13.46
C PRO A 191 -9.25 19.32 13.32
N ALA A 192 -8.48 19.96 14.20
CA ALA A 192 -8.34 21.42 14.21
C ALA A 192 -7.73 21.97 12.90
N SER A 193 -6.88 21.19 12.24
CA SER A 193 -6.20 21.51 10.99
C SER A 193 -5.79 20.21 10.29
N PRO A 194 -5.37 20.26 9.02
CA PRO A 194 -4.83 19.08 8.34
C PRO A 194 -3.64 18.45 9.09
N ALA A 195 -2.80 19.25 9.73
CA ALA A 195 -1.64 18.75 10.50
C ALA A 195 -2.04 18.00 11.78
N ALA A 196 -3.20 18.33 12.36
CA ALA A 196 -3.76 17.67 13.54
C ALA A 196 -4.55 16.40 13.21
N ALA A 197 -4.76 16.08 11.93
CA ALA A 197 -5.43 14.85 11.51
C ALA A 197 -4.58 13.61 11.87
N PRO A 198 -5.17 12.41 12.05
CA PRO A 198 -4.41 11.18 12.28
C PRO A 198 -3.32 10.96 11.23
N LEU A 199 -2.18 10.37 11.60
CA LEU A 199 -1.10 10.10 10.64
C LEU A 199 -1.40 8.91 9.72
N SER A 200 -2.25 8.00 10.18
CA SER A 200 -2.66 6.82 9.44
C SER A 200 -4.01 6.33 9.92
N PHE A 201 -4.71 5.61 9.06
CA PHE A 201 -5.89 4.84 9.41
C PHE A 201 -5.64 3.36 9.16
N GLN A 202 -6.19 2.53 10.03
CA GLN A 202 -6.26 1.09 9.87
C GLN A 202 -7.72 0.69 9.95
N PHE A 203 -8.37 0.39 8.84
CA PHE A 203 -9.75 -0.11 8.82
C PHE A 203 -9.80 -1.58 9.25
N SER A 204 -10.96 -1.99 9.75
CA SER A 204 -11.21 -3.37 10.12
C SER A 204 -11.22 -4.26 8.86
N PRO A 205 -10.90 -5.57 8.99
CA PRO A 205 -11.00 -6.49 7.85
C PRO A 205 -12.40 -6.53 7.21
N ALA A 206 -13.46 -6.38 8.01
CA ALA A 206 -14.83 -6.34 7.50
C ALA A 206 -15.11 -5.10 6.64
N PHE A 207 -14.58 -3.94 7.06
CA PHE A 207 -14.70 -2.71 6.27
C PHE A 207 -13.95 -2.85 4.93
N ASP A 208 -12.71 -3.33 4.98
CA ASP A 208 -11.88 -3.52 3.78
C ASP A 208 -12.49 -4.54 2.80
N GLN A 209 -12.99 -5.67 3.33
CA GLN A 209 -13.70 -6.68 2.53
C GLN A 209 -14.94 -6.11 1.83
N GLN A 210 -15.71 -5.26 2.52
CA GLN A 210 -16.89 -4.65 1.92
C GLN A 210 -16.51 -3.62 0.83
N SER A 211 -15.45 -2.85 1.03
CA SER A 211 -14.89 -1.96 0.00
C SER A 211 -14.47 -2.74 -1.25
N GLN A 212 -13.78 -3.87 -1.04
CA GLN A 212 -13.40 -4.78 -2.12
C GLN A 212 -14.62 -5.37 -2.83
N THR A 213 -15.70 -5.66 -2.10
CA THR A 213 -16.96 -6.11 -2.69
C THR A 213 -17.57 -5.05 -3.62
N PHE A 214 -17.53 -3.77 -3.23
CA PHE A 214 -17.97 -2.68 -4.11
C PHE A 214 -17.11 -2.61 -5.38
N TRP A 215 -15.79 -2.76 -5.24
CA TRP A 215 -14.87 -2.80 -6.39
C TRP A 215 -15.17 -3.96 -7.35
N GLU A 216 -15.47 -5.14 -6.83
CA GLU A 216 -15.82 -6.29 -7.69
C GLU A 216 -17.15 -6.09 -8.41
N GLN A 217 -18.13 -5.50 -7.71
CA GLN A 217 -19.44 -5.17 -8.28
C GLN A 217 -19.34 -4.08 -9.35
N SER A 218 -18.44 -3.12 -9.19
CA SER A 218 -18.24 -2.04 -10.16
C SER A 218 -17.73 -2.53 -11.52
N LEU A 219 -16.99 -3.65 -11.52
CA LEU A 219 -16.46 -4.33 -12.70
C LEU A 219 -17.39 -5.43 -13.27
N ALA A 220 -18.41 -5.85 -12.53
CA ALA A 220 -19.26 -6.97 -12.93
C ALA A 220 -19.92 -6.79 -14.31
N PRO A 221 -20.46 -5.61 -14.68
CA PRO A 221 -21.04 -5.42 -16.01
C PRO A 221 -20.03 -5.58 -17.14
N LEU A 222 -18.80 -5.07 -16.97
CA LEU A 222 -17.72 -5.20 -17.95
C LEU A 222 -17.32 -6.68 -18.13
N ARG A 223 -17.23 -7.43 -17.03
CA ARG A 223 -16.93 -8.87 -17.06
C ARG A 223 -18.03 -9.65 -17.79
N ASN A 224 -19.29 -9.32 -17.52
CA ASN A 224 -20.45 -9.97 -18.14
C ASN A 224 -20.64 -9.61 -19.62
N ALA A 225 -20.11 -8.46 -20.05
CA ALA A 225 -20.20 -8.01 -21.44
C ALA A 225 -19.41 -8.91 -22.40
N ASN A 226 -18.44 -9.69 -21.92
CA ASN A 226 -17.61 -10.60 -22.74
C ASN A 226 -17.02 -9.91 -24.00
N GLY A 227 -16.61 -8.64 -23.87
CA GLY A 227 -16.05 -7.85 -24.96
C GLY A 227 -17.07 -7.14 -25.87
N ALA A 228 -18.37 -7.22 -25.58
CA ALA A 228 -19.37 -6.39 -26.27
C ALA A 228 -19.09 -4.88 -26.02
N PRO A 229 -19.43 -3.98 -26.96
CA PRO A 229 -19.34 -2.54 -26.73
C PRO A 229 -20.44 -2.06 -25.76
N PRO A 230 -20.22 -0.97 -25.00
CA PRO A 230 -21.22 -0.42 -24.10
C PRO A 230 -22.57 -0.18 -24.81
N PRO A 231 -23.72 -0.31 -24.10
CA PRO A 231 -25.03 -0.05 -24.66
C PRO A 231 -25.11 1.34 -25.31
N LYS A 232 -25.87 1.48 -26.40
CA LYS A 232 -25.99 2.75 -27.12
C LYS A 232 -26.36 3.89 -26.17
N GLY A 233 -25.50 4.91 -26.10
CA GLY A 233 -25.67 6.08 -25.24
C GLY A 233 -24.89 6.04 -23.92
N GLN A 234 -24.29 4.90 -23.57
CA GLN A 234 -23.35 4.77 -22.46
C GLN A 234 -21.92 4.89 -22.97
N LYS A 235 -21.06 5.52 -22.15
CA LYS A 235 -19.63 5.63 -22.45
C LYS A 235 -18.86 4.37 -22.04
N GLU A 236 -19.29 3.73 -20.96
CA GLU A 236 -18.55 2.64 -20.31
C GLU A 236 -19.50 1.57 -19.75
N TRP A 237 -18.98 0.34 -19.62
CA TRP A 237 -19.67 -0.76 -18.94
C TRP A 237 -19.58 -0.67 -17.43
N VAL A 238 -18.44 -0.24 -16.92
CA VAL A 238 -18.23 -0.14 -15.47
C VAL A 238 -19.19 0.84 -14.83
N VAL A 239 -19.43 0.63 -13.54
CA VAL A 239 -20.41 1.38 -12.77
C VAL A 239 -19.83 1.69 -11.42
N GLU A 240 -19.72 2.96 -11.07
CA GLU A 240 -19.31 3.31 -9.72
C GLU A 240 -20.31 2.74 -8.71
N GLN A 241 -19.75 2.04 -7.74
CA GLN A 241 -20.45 1.52 -6.57
C GLN A 241 -19.97 2.26 -5.34
N GLY A 242 -20.84 2.35 -4.34
CA GLY A 242 -20.53 3.05 -3.11
C GLY A 242 -21.61 2.86 -2.05
N ALA A 243 -21.43 3.52 -0.93
CA ALA A 243 -22.33 3.50 0.20
C ALA A 243 -22.12 4.73 1.09
N THR A 244 -23.06 4.94 2.00
CA THR A 244 -22.95 5.91 3.08
C THR A 244 -22.29 5.24 4.28
N ILE A 245 -21.23 5.84 4.80
CA ILE A 245 -20.54 5.37 6.00
C ILE A 245 -21.19 5.98 7.22
N VAL A 246 -21.66 5.12 8.11
CA VAL A 246 -22.26 5.51 9.39
C VAL A 246 -21.48 4.93 10.55
N ALA A 247 -21.60 5.55 11.71
CA ALA A 247 -21.08 5.05 12.97
C ALA A 247 -22.22 4.56 13.85
N THR A 248 -22.06 3.37 14.44
CA THR A 248 -22.89 2.87 15.53
C THR A 248 -22.63 3.65 16.83
N LYS A 249 -23.44 3.42 17.87
CA LYS A 249 -23.27 4.05 19.20
C LYS A 249 -21.93 3.75 19.89
N ASP A 250 -21.34 2.59 19.63
CA ASP A 250 -20.01 2.21 20.11
C ASP A 250 -18.87 2.70 19.20
N GLY A 251 -19.20 3.41 18.12
CA GLY A 251 -18.25 4.04 17.21
C GLY A 251 -17.72 3.13 16.11
N ALA A 252 -18.21 1.89 15.99
CA ALA A 252 -17.88 1.02 14.88
C ALA A 252 -18.44 1.59 13.57
N LEU A 253 -17.69 1.43 12.48
CA LEU A 253 -18.10 1.90 11.16
C LEU A 253 -18.90 0.83 10.42
N GLU A 254 -20.02 1.23 9.82
CA GLU A 254 -20.89 0.39 9.01
C GLU A 254 -21.29 1.11 7.71
N PHE A 255 -21.87 0.35 6.78
CA PHE A 255 -22.35 0.86 5.50
C PHE A 255 -23.88 0.84 5.45
N GLN A 256 -24.47 1.98 5.10
CA GLN A 256 -25.88 2.10 4.74
C GLN A 256 -26.00 2.57 3.28
N ASN A 257 -27.22 2.48 2.75
CA ASN A 257 -27.55 3.03 1.43
C ASN A 257 -26.58 2.57 0.31
N ILE A 258 -26.26 1.27 0.32
CA ILE A 258 -25.43 0.63 -0.70
C ILE A 258 -26.05 0.86 -2.08
N GLY A 259 -25.23 1.33 -3.01
CA GLY A 259 -25.63 1.70 -4.37
C GLY A 259 -26.05 3.16 -4.53
N GLY A 260 -26.24 3.90 -3.44
CA GLY A 260 -26.54 5.33 -3.45
C GLY A 260 -27.98 5.65 -3.88
N LEU A 261 -28.17 6.86 -4.42
CA LEU A 261 -29.46 7.29 -4.97
C LEU A 261 -29.78 6.53 -6.27
N PRO A 262 -31.07 6.32 -6.59
CA PRO A 262 -31.47 5.70 -7.84
C PRO A 262 -30.95 6.51 -9.04
N ARG A 263 -30.29 5.80 -9.97
CA ARG A 263 -29.80 6.38 -11.22
C ARG A 263 -30.89 6.31 -12.29
N PRO A 264 -31.42 7.43 -12.81
CA PRO A 264 -32.29 7.38 -13.97
C PRO A 264 -31.59 6.68 -15.14
N ALA A 265 -32.33 5.88 -15.91
CA ALA A 265 -31.79 5.10 -17.04
C ALA A 265 -31.10 5.96 -18.13
N SER A 266 -31.35 7.28 -18.13
CA SER A 266 -30.77 8.27 -19.02
C SER A 266 -29.40 8.79 -18.59
N GLU A 267 -28.93 8.47 -17.37
CA GLU A 267 -27.61 8.88 -16.91
C GLU A 267 -26.51 8.19 -17.70
N LYS A 268 -25.84 8.98 -18.52
CA LYS A 268 -24.76 8.52 -19.41
C LYS A 268 -23.46 8.29 -18.65
N ASN A 269 -23.25 9.08 -17.60
CA ASN A 269 -22.10 8.96 -16.72
C ASN A 269 -22.58 8.12 -15.54
N ARG A 270 -22.08 6.88 -15.40
CA ARG A 270 -22.53 5.92 -14.40
C ARG A 270 -21.89 6.21 -13.03
N GLU A 271 -21.85 7.50 -12.69
CA GLU A 271 -21.31 8.10 -11.48
C GLU A 271 -22.10 7.61 -10.26
N PHE A 272 -21.44 7.56 -9.11
CA PHE A 272 -22.08 7.27 -7.85
C PHE A 272 -22.58 8.55 -7.19
N LEU A 273 -23.87 8.59 -6.86
CA LEU A 273 -24.46 9.67 -6.06
C LEU A 273 -24.85 9.14 -4.68
N PRO A 274 -24.24 9.61 -3.59
CA PRO A 274 -24.51 9.08 -2.26
C PRO A 274 -25.93 9.42 -1.79
N ASP A 275 -26.61 8.46 -1.15
CA ASP A 275 -27.83 8.73 -0.38
C ASP A 275 -27.45 8.92 1.09
N LEU A 276 -27.47 10.17 1.56
CA LEU A 276 -27.04 10.54 2.91
C LEU A 276 -28.16 10.40 3.97
N LYS A 277 -29.35 9.90 3.59
CA LYS A 277 -30.45 9.70 4.53
C LYS A 277 -30.20 8.46 5.39
N ILE A 278 -29.80 8.68 6.65
CA ILE A 278 -29.62 7.60 7.63
C ILE A 278 -30.97 6.89 7.89
N LYS A 279 -30.99 5.55 7.82
CA LYS A 279 -32.21 4.75 8.01
C LYS A 279 -32.72 4.76 9.46
N ASP A 280 -31.80 4.91 10.42
CA ASP A 280 -32.08 4.90 11.87
C ASP A 280 -31.17 5.93 12.59
N PRO A 281 -31.51 7.22 12.53
CA PRO A 281 -30.65 8.29 13.06
C PRO A 281 -30.53 8.27 14.60
N GLU A 282 -31.32 7.46 15.31
CA GLU A 282 -31.20 7.31 16.77
C GLU A 282 -30.07 6.35 17.17
N ASN A 283 -29.68 5.45 16.27
CA ASN A 283 -28.63 4.45 16.49
C ASN A 283 -27.38 4.69 15.65
N TYR A 284 -27.46 5.54 14.63
CA TYR A 284 -26.38 5.80 13.69
C TYR A 284 -26.09 7.29 13.51
N THR A 285 -24.81 7.61 13.38
CA THR A 285 -24.32 8.95 13.02
C THR A 285 -23.70 8.91 11.62
N LEU A 286 -24.02 9.89 10.77
CA LEU A 286 -23.37 10.04 9.46
C LEU A 286 -21.89 10.39 9.65
N VAL A 287 -20.99 9.63 9.04
CA VAL A 287 -19.54 9.87 9.08
C VAL A 287 -19.05 10.32 7.71
N GLY A 288 -19.43 9.61 6.65
CA GLY A 288 -18.79 9.76 5.36
C GLY A 288 -19.50 9.05 4.22
N THR A 289 -18.81 8.97 3.10
CA THR A 289 -19.19 8.17 1.93
C THR A 289 -18.03 7.30 1.51
N ILE A 290 -18.34 6.20 0.84
CA ILE A 290 -17.39 5.39 0.10
C ILE A 290 -17.86 5.25 -1.34
N HIS A 291 -16.94 5.29 -2.30
CA HIS A 291 -17.21 4.88 -3.67
C HIS A 291 -15.99 4.26 -4.37
N THR A 292 -16.15 3.93 -5.64
CA THR A 292 -15.15 3.24 -6.46
C THR A 292 -14.94 3.96 -7.78
N HIS A 293 -13.70 3.94 -8.30
CA HIS A 293 -13.33 4.47 -9.62
C HIS A 293 -12.89 3.34 -10.56
N PRO A 294 -13.83 2.60 -11.18
CA PRO A 294 -13.54 1.62 -12.21
C PRO A 294 -13.40 2.28 -13.58
N TYR A 295 -12.70 1.63 -14.50
CA TYR A 295 -12.60 2.07 -15.90
C TYR A 295 -12.66 0.86 -16.83
N ASP A 296 -13.29 1.00 -18.00
CA ASP A 296 -13.32 -0.04 -19.03
C ASP A 296 -11.91 -0.40 -19.53
N SER A 297 -11.00 0.59 -19.51
CA SER A 297 -9.57 0.44 -19.81
C SER A 297 -8.81 -0.43 -18.80
N ARG A 298 -9.44 -0.76 -17.66
CA ARG A 298 -8.83 -1.40 -16.49
C ARG A 298 -7.75 -0.54 -15.81
N LEU A 299 -7.72 0.76 -16.10
CA LEU A 299 -6.94 1.70 -15.32
C LEU A 299 -7.36 1.61 -13.85
N THR A 300 -6.39 1.70 -12.94
CA THR A 300 -6.61 1.70 -11.49
C THR A 300 -5.70 2.74 -10.85
N GLY A 301 -5.88 3.01 -9.56
CA GLY A 301 -5.09 4.00 -8.84
C GLY A 301 -5.45 5.45 -9.14
N VAL A 302 -6.50 5.72 -9.91
CA VAL A 302 -7.00 7.09 -10.09
C VAL A 302 -7.72 7.50 -8.82
N SER A 303 -7.27 8.58 -8.20
CA SER A 303 -7.84 9.14 -6.98
C SER A 303 -9.09 9.98 -7.28
N PHE A 304 -9.53 10.82 -6.34
CA PHE A 304 -10.77 11.59 -6.47
C PHE A 304 -10.76 12.51 -7.71
N SER A 305 -11.93 12.64 -8.32
CA SER A 305 -12.23 13.62 -9.37
C SER A 305 -12.61 14.98 -8.77
N GLY A 306 -12.78 15.99 -9.63
CA GLY A 306 -13.30 17.28 -9.21
C GLY A 306 -14.68 17.21 -8.54
N GLY A 307 -15.58 16.36 -9.05
CA GLY A 307 -16.93 16.17 -8.51
C GLY A 307 -16.93 15.45 -7.16
N ASP A 308 -15.97 14.57 -6.91
CA ASP A 308 -15.80 13.95 -5.61
C ASP A 308 -15.29 14.93 -4.56
N THR A 309 -14.37 15.80 -4.94
CA THR A 309 -13.88 16.88 -4.07
C THR A 309 -15.01 17.87 -3.76
N GLU A 310 -15.85 18.21 -4.73
CA GLU A 310 -17.07 18.96 -4.48
C GLU A 310 -17.98 18.21 -3.49
N THR A 311 -18.25 16.93 -3.73
CA THR A 311 -19.13 16.09 -2.90
C THR A 311 -18.68 16.07 -1.44
N VAL A 312 -17.38 15.85 -1.18
CA VAL A 312 -16.87 15.92 0.18
C VAL A 312 -17.09 17.31 0.75
N MET A 313 -16.78 18.38 0.01
CA MET A 313 -16.87 19.76 0.49
C MET A 313 -18.31 20.23 0.76
N ASP A 314 -19.26 19.90 -0.12
CA ASP A 314 -20.66 20.38 -0.09
C ASP A 314 -21.48 19.68 1.00
N TYR A 315 -21.34 18.36 1.11
CA TYR A 315 -22.17 17.60 2.02
C TYR A 315 -21.69 17.66 3.46
N ASN A 316 -22.64 17.49 4.40
CA ASN A 316 -22.37 17.42 5.83
C ASN A 316 -21.80 16.04 6.23
N ILE A 317 -20.70 15.67 5.59
CA ILE A 317 -19.89 14.49 5.88
C ILE A 317 -18.49 14.92 6.32
N ASN A 318 -17.84 14.09 7.15
CA ASN A 318 -16.50 14.36 7.64
C ASN A 318 -15.43 13.80 6.70
N MET A 319 -15.70 12.69 6.02
CA MET A 319 -14.73 12.03 5.14
C MET A 319 -15.36 11.43 3.89
N SER A 320 -14.55 11.29 2.85
CA SER A 320 -14.86 10.49 1.66
C SER A 320 -13.76 9.48 1.45
N PHE A 321 -14.12 8.22 1.28
CA PHE A 321 -13.22 7.09 1.00
C PHE A 321 -13.42 6.63 -0.44
N LEU A 322 -12.34 6.37 -1.15
CA LEU A 322 -12.38 5.91 -2.53
C LEU A 322 -11.51 4.67 -2.71
N GLN A 323 -12.00 3.69 -3.48
CA GLN A 323 -11.21 2.56 -3.94
C GLN A 323 -11.07 2.52 -5.47
N SER A 324 -9.83 2.38 -5.96
CA SER A 324 -9.51 2.18 -7.38
C SER A 324 -8.47 1.07 -7.52
N GLY A 325 -8.92 -0.14 -7.86
CA GLY A 325 -8.08 -1.34 -7.82
C GLY A 325 -7.71 -1.71 -6.39
N GLU A 326 -6.42 -1.95 -6.15
CA GLU A 326 -5.88 -2.19 -4.80
C GLU A 326 -5.64 -0.89 -4.02
N LYS A 327 -5.61 0.25 -4.71
CA LYS A 327 -5.37 1.55 -4.08
C LYS A 327 -6.62 2.09 -3.43
N GLN A 328 -6.42 2.70 -2.28
CA GLN A 328 -7.44 3.34 -1.48
C GLN A 328 -7.00 4.77 -1.16
N PHE A 329 -7.98 5.67 -1.13
CA PHE A 329 -7.79 7.09 -0.93
C PHE A 329 -8.78 7.60 0.11
N LEU A 330 -8.40 8.62 0.86
CA LEU A 330 -9.32 9.28 1.78
C LEU A 330 -9.08 10.78 1.84
N PHE A 331 -10.16 11.56 1.73
CA PHE A 331 -10.21 12.93 2.19
C PHE A 331 -10.88 13.01 3.55
N LEU A 332 -10.28 13.77 4.46
CA LEU A 332 -10.83 14.11 5.77
C LEU A 332 -10.97 15.63 5.87
N LYS A 333 -12.18 16.10 6.11
CA LYS A 333 -12.44 17.49 6.46
C LYS A 333 -11.80 17.84 7.78
N THR A 334 -11.45 19.10 7.92
CA THR A 334 -10.92 19.68 9.15
C THR A 334 -11.76 20.88 9.55
N LYS A 335 -11.55 21.42 10.74
CA LYS A 335 -12.21 22.66 11.16
C LYS A 335 -11.80 23.88 10.31
N GLN A 336 -10.73 23.76 9.52
CA GLN A 336 -10.26 24.78 8.58
C GLN A 336 -10.81 24.60 7.17
N THR A 337 -11.49 23.48 6.89
CA THR A 337 -12.12 23.27 5.58
C THR A 337 -13.18 24.38 5.33
N PRO A 338 -13.09 25.12 4.21
CA PRO A 338 -14.05 26.17 3.89
C PRO A 338 -15.50 25.67 3.89
N LYS A 339 -16.39 26.41 4.55
CA LYS A 339 -17.85 26.16 4.50
C LYS A 339 -18.50 26.70 3.22
N ALA A 340 -17.86 27.68 2.60
CA ALA A 340 -18.29 28.28 1.35
C ALA A 340 -17.15 28.14 0.35
N PHE A 341 -17.47 27.61 -0.81
CA PHE A 341 -16.54 27.40 -1.91
C PHE A 341 -17.32 27.49 -3.23
N ASN A 342 -16.59 27.63 -4.35
CA ASN A 342 -17.19 27.59 -5.67
C ASN A 342 -16.97 26.18 -6.25
N ALA A 343 -18.02 25.37 -6.28
CA ALA A 343 -17.98 24.01 -6.80
C ALA A 343 -17.39 23.94 -8.23
N LYS A 344 -17.76 24.87 -9.09
CA LYS A 344 -17.26 24.92 -10.48
C LYS A 344 -15.76 25.14 -10.54
N ASP A 345 -15.21 25.93 -9.63
CA ASP A 345 -13.78 26.21 -9.60
C ASP A 345 -13.00 24.98 -9.11
N ILE A 346 -13.52 24.24 -8.12
CA ILE A 346 -12.91 22.99 -7.64
C ILE A 346 -12.91 21.93 -8.75
N ILE A 347 -14.08 21.69 -9.37
CA ILE A 347 -14.21 20.69 -10.43
C ILE A 347 -13.24 21.01 -11.57
N LYS A 348 -13.32 22.25 -12.06
CA LYS A 348 -12.50 22.72 -13.17
C LYS A 348 -11.01 22.63 -12.84
N TYR A 349 -10.60 23.08 -11.65
CA TYR A 349 -9.20 23.01 -11.22
C TYR A 349 -8.67 21.59 -11.31
N GLN A 350 -9.40 20.63 -10.74
CA GLN A 350 -8.92 19.25 -10.62
C GLN A 350 -8.81 18.57 -11.99
N ASP A 351 -9.83 18.69 -12.83
CA ASP A 351 -9.85 18.11 -14.17
C ASP A 351 -8.77 18.74 -15.07
N GLU A 352 -8.64 20.07 -15.06
CA GLU A 352 -7.60 20.77 -15.81
C GLU A 352 -6.21 20.42 -15.28
N ARG A 353 -6.05 20.25 -13.96
CA ARG A 353 -4.75 19.97 -13.36
C ARG A 353 -4.23 18.59 -13.76
N VAL A 354 -5.07 17.55 -13.71
CA VAL A 354 -4.71 16.21 -14.17
C VAL A 354 -4.31 16.25 -15.64
N HIS A 355 -5.13 16.89 -16.48
CA HIS A 355 -4.85 17.02 -17.91
C HIS A 355 -3.53 17.76 -18.18
N ASN A 356 -3.29 18.88 -17.49
CA ASN A 356 -2.07 19.67 -17.66
C ASN A 356 -0.82 18.90 -17.23
N LEU A 357 -0.86 18.18 -16.11
CA LEU A 357 0.26 17.35 -15.66
C LEU A 357 0.65 16.27 -16.69
N MET A 358 -0.34 15.60 -17.27
CA MET A 358 -0.12 14.60 -18.33
C MET A 358 0.38 15.21 -19.64
N LYS A 359 -0.02 16.45 -19.94
CA LYS A 359 0.45 17.19 -21.12
C LYS A 359 1.89 17.68 -20.96
N GLU A 360 2.23 18.19 -19.78
CA GLU A 360 3.56 18.71 -19.43
C GLU A 360 4.60 17.59 -19.35
N ASN A 361 4.20 16.39 -18.92
CA ASN A 361 5.06 15.22 -18.85
C ASN A 361 4.37 14.00 -19.48
N LYS A 362 4.82 13.59 -20.68
CA LYS A 362 4.27 12.44 -21.41
C LYS A 362 4.46 11.09 -20.70
N GLU A 363 5.39 11.01 -19.73
CA GLU A 363 5.60 9.82 -18.91
C GLU A 363 4.69 9.81 -17.66
N MET A 364 3.99 10.92 -17.38
CA MET A 364 3.05 11.01 -16.27
C MET A 364 1.85 10.10 -16.53
N THR A 365 1.62 9.16 -15.62
CA THR A 365 0.40 8.35 -15.63
C THR A 365 -0.76 9.15 -15.07
N GLU A 366 -1.99 8.82 -15.48
CA GLU A 366 -3.21 9.43 -14.96
C GLU A 366 -3.36 9.21 -13.44
N GLU A 367 -3.00 8.02 -12.96
CA GLU A 367 -2.88 7.70 -11.53
C GLU A 367 -1.99 8.72 -10.79
N ARG A 368 -0.78 8.98 -11.31
CA ARG A 368 0.16 9.89 -10.65
C ARG A 368 -0.30 11.34 -10.74
N ALA A 369 -0.81 11.75 -11.90
CA ALA A 369 -1.38 13.08 -12.11
C ALA A 369 -2.57 13.34 -11.16
N SER A 370 -3.47 12.36 -11.01
CA SER A 370 -4.61 12.42 -10.09
C SER A 370 -4.16 12.53 -8.63
N SER A 371 -3.19 11.73 -8.18
CA SER A 371 -2.63 11.84 -6.82
C SER A 371 -2.04 13.23 -6.54
N ILE A 372 -1.26 13.80 -7.49
CA ILE A 372 -0.70 15.16 -7.35
C ILE A 372 -1.82 16.21 -7.28
N ALA A 373 -2.81 16.14 -8.18
CA ALA A 373 -3.93 17.08 -8.18
C ALA A 373 -4.73 17.02 -6.87
N ASN A 374 -4.93 15.81 -6.32
CA ASN A 374 -5.61 15.61 -5.04
C ASN A 374 -4.81 16.11 -3.83
N TYR A 375 -3.49 15.94 -3.84
CA TYR A 375 -2.61 16.56 -2.85
C TYR A 375 -2.74 18.09 -2.85
N GLU A 376 -2.73 18.71 -4.04
CA GLU A 376 -2.89 20.16 -4.18
C GLU A 376 -4.30 20.62 -3.77
N ALA A 377 -5.35 19.90 -4.18
CA ALA A 377 -6.72 20.18 -3.77
C ALA A 377 -6.88 20.10 -2.24
N ALA A 378 -6.26 19.12 -1.58
CA ALA A 378 -6.28 19.02 -0.13
C ALA A 378 -5.59 20.20 0.55
N ARG A 379 -4.45 20.65 0.00
CA ARG A 379 -3.74 21.85 0.46
C ARG A 379 -4.62 23.08 0.35
N ASP A 380 -5.21 23.30 -0.81
CA ASP A 380 -5.93 24.53 -1.11
C ASP A 380 -7.30 24.59 -0.40
N ASN A 381 -7.86 23.44 -0.02
CA ASN A 381 -9.14 23.34 0.69
C ASN A 381 -9.02 22.93 2.17
N ASN A 382 -7.83 22.94 2.74
CA ASN A 382 -7.57 22.52 4.13
C ASN A 382 -8.18 21.16 4.48
N LEU A 383 -8.06 20.18 3.58
CA LEU A 383 -8.38 18.78 3.82
C LEU A 383 -7.10 18.05 4.26
N ALA A 384 -7.25 16.92 4.95
CA ALA A 384 -6.18 15.94 5.04
C ALA A 384 -6.40 14.88 3.96
N TYR A 385 -5.32 14.51 3.26
CA TYR A 385 -5.35 13.53 2.17
C TYR A 385 -4.51 12.31 2.53
N TYR A 386 -5.05 11.13 2.24
CA TYR A 386 -4.45 9.85 2.55
C TYR A 386 -4.45 8.93 1.34
N GLU A 387 -3.40 8.11 1.25
CA GLU A 387 -3.29 7.04 0.27
C GLU A 387 -2.85 5.74 0.96
N GLY A 388 -3.20 4.61 0.37
CA GLY A 388 -2.73 3.31 0.81
C GLY A 388 -3.48 2.16 0.15
N ASN A 389 -3.56 1.02 0.85
CA ASN A 389 -4.17 -0.21 0.36
C ASN A 389 -4.57 -1.13 1.51
N HIS A 390 -5.47 -2.08 1.24
CA HIS A 390 -5.87 -3.14 2.18
C HIS A 390 -6.26 -2.64 3.58
N GLY A 391 -7.07 -1.58 3.60
CA GLY A 391 -7.56 -0.91 4.79
C GLY A 391 -6.49 -0.12 5.54
N LYS A 392 -5.28 0.04 5.00
CA LYS A 392 -4.20 0.84 5.61
C LYS A 392 -3.96 2.08 4.78
N LEU A 393 -4.20 3.24 5.37
CA LEU A 393 -3.99 4.53 4.73
C LEU A 393 -2.98 5.35 5.53
N TYR A 394 -2.12 6.08 4.83
CA TYR A 394 -1.14 7.00 5.41
C TYR A 394 -1.39 8.41 4.93
N ARG A 395 -1.20 9.39 5.81
CA ARG A 395 -1.43 10.80 5.48
C ARG A 395 -0.35 11.28 4.51
N ASN A 396 -0.76 11.58 3.29
CA ASN A 396 0.09 12.20 2.27
C ASN A 396 0.09 13.74 2.40
N TYR A 397 -1.05 14.35 2.76
CA TYR A 397 -1.12 15.79 3.04
C TYR A 397 -1.81 16.10 4.38
N PRO A 398 -1.22 17.01 5.20
CA PRO A 398 0.15 17.51 5.08
C PRO A 398 1.12 16.36 5.35
N PRO A 399 2.33 16.41 4.77
CA PRO A 399 3.34 15.41 5.06
C PRO A 399 3.56 15.34 6.57
N SER A 400 3.79 14.15 7.10
CA SER A 400 4.20 14.00 8.50
C SER A 400 5.45 14.87 8.72
N GLY A 401 5.30 15.90 9.57
CA GLY A 401 6.41 16.77 9.93
C GLY A 401 7.53 15.91 10.50
N TYR A 402 8.72 16.06 9.91
CA TYR A 402 9.97 15.44 10.38
C TYR A 402 10.34 15.93 11.77
#